data_AF-A0A7I8JSB7-F1
#
_entry.id   AF-A0A7I8JSB7-F1
#
_cell.length_a   1.000
_cell.length_b   1.000
_cell.length_c   1.000
_cell.angle_alpha   90.00
_cell.angle_beta   90.00
_cell.angle_gamma   90.00
#
_symmetry.space_group_name_H-M   'P 1'
#
loop_
_entity.id
_entity.type
_entity.pdbx_description
1 polymer ?
#
loop_
_entity_poly.entity_id
_entity_poly.type
_entity_poly.pdbx_seq_one_letter_code
_entity_poly.pdbx_strand_id
1 'polypeptide(L)'
;MFSPVVADLMAMPLPTIAAVNGHAAAAGFMLALSHDYIFMRKERGVLYMSELEQGLSFPGYFLSLMRAKFADASTLRDIAVERKIIDAAVETPEATLEAAIRMGEQLAGRKLEGMVYASIRIGAFPELCRAVGLVVEDEEMIKMFNAKL
;
A
#
# COMPACT_ATOMS: atom_id res chain seq x y z
N MET A 1 -12.47 -6.45 7.16
CA MET A 1 -11.53 -7.54 7.49
C MET A 1 -10.09 -7.03 7.60
N PHE A 2 -9.53 -6.27 6.65
CA PHE A 2 -8.13 -5.78 6.75
C PHE A 2 -7.94 -4.31 7.16
N SER A 3 -9.00 -3.56 7.45
CA SER A 3 -8.90 -2.14 7.83
C SER A 3 -7.85 -1.87 8.94
N PRO A 4 -7.77 -2.65 10.04
CA PRO A 4 -6.74 -2.43 11.05
C PRO A 4 -5.31 -2.64 10.53
N VAL A 5 -5.10 -3.66 9.69
CA VAL A 5 -3.79 -3.93 9.08
C VAL A 5 -3.36 -2.79 8.16
N VAL A 6 -4.30 -2.21 7.41
CA VAL A 6 -4.00 -1.04 6.59
C VAL A 6 -3.64 0.16 7.46
N ALA A 7 -4.36 0.39 8.56
CA ALA A 7 -4.00 1.44 9.52
C ALA A 7 -2.59 1.26 10.10
N ASP A 8 -2.23 0.04 10.49
CA ASP A 8 -0.90 -0.29 11.00
C ASP A 8 0.20 -0.05 9.95
N LEU A 9 -0.01 -0.46 8.70
CA LEU A 9 0.92 -0.22 7.60
C LEU A 9 1.08 1.28 7.32
N MET A 10 -0.01 2.05 7.38
CA MET A 10 0.05 3.50 7.21
C MET A 10 0.86 4.18 8.31
N ALA A 11 0.71 3.73 9.57
CA ALA A 11 1.42 4.26 10.72
C ALA A 11 2.83 3.67 10.93
N MET A 12 3.24 2.71 10.11
CA MET A 12 4.52 2.03 10.29
C MET A 12 5.70 3.00 10.10
N PRO A 13 6.64 3.08 11.07
CA PRO A 13 7.77 4.02 11.01
C PRO A 13 8.88 3.57 10.04
N LEU A 14 8.54 2.72 9.07
CA LEU A 14 9.47 2.14 8.10
C LEU A 14 8.77 2.00 6.75
N PRO A 15 9.52 2.12 5.64
CA PRO A 15 9.04 1.75 4.32
C PRO A 15 8.68 0.25 4.27
N THR A 16 7.63 -0.06 3.52
CA THR A 16 7.09 -1.41 3.38
C THR A 16 7.05 -1.80 1.91
N ILE A 17 7.37 -3.06 1.62
CA ILE A 17 7.47 -3.58 0.25
C ILE A 17 6.64 -4.85 0.14
N ALA A 18 5.69 -4.87 -0.79
CA ALA A 18 4.94 -6.07 -1.17
C ALA A 18 5.68 -6.81 -2.29
N ALA A 19 6.21 -8.00 -2.00
CA ALA A 19 6.74 -8.91 -3.02
C ALA A 19 5.64 -9.90 -3.45
N VAL A 20 5.02 -9.66 -4.60
CA VAL A 20 3.88 -10.42 -5.11
C VAL A 20 4.34 -11.40 -6.20
N ASN A 21 4.59 -12.65 -5.79
CA ASN A 21 5.12 -13.70 -6.65
C ASN A 21 4.08 -14.41 -7.54
N GLY A 22 2.79 -14.11 -7.36
CA GLY A 22 1.66 -14.75 -8.05
C GLY A 22 0.47 -13.82 -8.24
N HIS A 23 -0.75 -14.36 -8.29
CA HIS A 23 -1.96 -13.54 -8.40
C HIS A 23 -2.33 -12.98 -7.02
N ALA A 24 -2.71 -11.71 -6.97
CA ALA A 24 -3.34 -11.13 -5.80
C ALA A 24 -4.67 -10.52 -6.25
N ALA A 25 -5.77 -11.06 -5.74
CA ALA A 25 -7.12 -10.67 -6.12
C ALA A 25 -7.84 -10.03 -4.92
N ALA A 26 -8.80 -9.14 -5.19
CA ALA A 26 -9.71 -8.61 -4.18
C ALA A 26 -8.93 -8.06 -2.97
N ALA A 27 -9.21 -8.57 -1.77
CA ALA A 27 -8.52 -8.17 -0.55
C ALA A 27 -7.00 -8.39 -0.57
N GLY A 28 -6.50 -9.40 -1.31
CA GLY A 28 -5.06 -9.63 -1.48
C GLY A 28 -4.40 -8.54 -2.32
N PHE A 29 -5.11 -8.04 -3.33
CA PHE A 29 -4.65 -6.86 -4.08
C PHE A 29 -4.69 -5.60 -3.21
N MET A 30 -5.76 -5.38 -2.44
CA MET A 30 -5.84 -4.24 -1.52
C MET A 30 -4.72 -4.27 -0.46
N LEU A 31 -4.35 -5.46 0.03
CA LEU A 31 -3.24 -5.61 0.97
C LEU A 31 -1.89 -5.26 0.31
N ALA A 32 -1.64 -5.74 -0.92
CA ALA A 32 -0.44 -5.35 -1.67
C ALA A 32 -0.40 -3.83 -1.88
N LEU A 33 -1.54 -3.23 -2.24
CA LEU A 33 -1.69 -1.79 -2.48
C LEU A 33 -1.50 -0.93 -1.22
N SER A 34 -1.61 -1.54 -0.04
CA SER A 34 -1.36 -0.85 1.24
C SER A 34 0.12 -0.63 1.54
N HIS A 35 1.03 -1.31 0.82
CA HIS A 35 2.47 -1.12 0.96
C HIS A 35 2.95 0.12 0.19
N ASP A 36 4.18 0.59 0.45
CA ASP A 36 4.77 1.73 -0.26
C ASP A 36 5.24 1.36 -1.67
N TYR A 37 5.70 0.12 -1.84
CA TYR A 37 6.23 -0.40 -3.09
C TYR A 37 5.68 -1.80 -3.37
N ILE A 38 5.39 -2.09 -4.63
CA ILE A 38 4.88 -3.38 -5.09
C ILE A 38 5.79 -3.93 -6.18
N PHE A 39 6.49 -5.01 -5.87
CA PHE A 39 7.25 -5.79 -6.84
C PHE A 39 6.43 -7.00 -7.24
N MET A 40 6.26 -7.22 -8.53
CA MET A 40 5.47 -8.32 -9.03
C MET A 40 6.18 -9.06 -10.17
N ARG A 41 5.88 -10.35 -10.28
CA ARG A 41 6.34 -11.15 -11.42
C ARG A 41 5.68 -10.70 -12.74
N LYS A 42 6.50 -10.38 -13.74
CA LYS A 42 6.17 -9.83 -15.07
C LYS A 42 5.18 -10.67 -15.88
N GLU A 43 5.31 -12.01 -15.85
CA GLU A 43 4.59 -12.87 -16.78
C GLU A 43 3.29 -13.50 -16.24
N ARG A 44 3.12 -13.56 -14.91
CA ARG A 44 1.99 -14.28 -14.28
C ARG A 44 1.35 -13.57 -13.10
N GLY A 45 1.79 -12.34 -12.80
CA GLY A 45 1.15 -11.52 -11.79
C GLY A 45 -0.05 -10.78 -12.36
N VAL A 46 -1.22 -11.01 -11.78
CA VAL A 46 -2.41 -10.18 -12.04
C VAL A 46 -2.91 -9.63 -10.71
N LEU A 47 -2.97 -8.30 -10.62
CA LEU A 47 -3.72 -7.58 -9.60
C LEU A 47 -5.08 -7.25 -10.19
N TYR A 48 -6.16 -7.74 -9.57
CA TYR A 48 -7.52 -7.50 -10.07
C TYR A 48 -8.56 -7.54 -8.94
N MET A 49 -9.68 -6.88 -9.19
CA MET A 49 -10.86 -6.95 -8.33
C MET A 49 -11.78 -8.06 -8.83
N SER A 50 -12.11 -9.03 -7.98
CA SER A 50 -13.07 -10.09 -8.32
C SER A 50 -14.49 -9.76 -7.84
N GLU A 51 -14.65 -8.70 -7.06
CA GLU A 51 -15.92 -8.30 -6.44
C GLU A 51 -16.99 -7.94 -7.48
N LEU A 52 -16.62 -7.33 -8.61
CA LEU A 52 -17.56 -7.06 -9.69
C LEU A 52 -18.11 -8.35 -10.30
N GLU A 53 -17.25 -9.35 -10.53
CA GLU A 53 -17.66 -10.66 -11.05
C GLU A 53 -18.54 -11.41 -10.04
N GLN A 54 -18.36 -11.16 -8.75
CA GLN A 54 -19.08 -11.81 -7.64
C GLN A 54 -20.32 -11.03 -7.17
N GLY A 55 -20.58 -9.83 -7.72
CA GLY A 55 -21.69 -8.97 -7.30
C GLY A 55 -21.54 -8.43 -5.87
N LEU A 56 -20.31 -8.30 -5.36
CA LEU A 56 -20.03 -7.83 -4.01
C LEU A 56 -19.77 -6.31 -3.99
N SER A 57 -20.26 -5.63 -2.95
CA SER A 57 -19.93 -4.23 -2.70
C SER A 57 -18.53 -4.10 -2.12
N PHE A 58 -17.78 -3.09 -2.55
CA PHE A 58 -16.48 -2.79 -1.93
C PHE A 58 -16.63 -2.32 -0.47
N PRO A 59 -15.77 -2.79 0.44
CA PRO A 59 -15.59 -2.16 1.74
C PRO A 59 -15.24 -0.67 1.57
N GLY A 60 -15.77 0.19 2.46
CA GLY A 60 -15.63 1.65 2.31
C GLY A 60 -14.19 2.15 2.15
N TYR A 61 -13.22 1.52 2.82
CA TYR A 61 -11.81 1.90 2.73
C TYR A 61 -11.13 1.52 1.40
N PHE A 62 -11.70 0.60 0.61
CA PHE A 62 -11.08 0.16 -0.64
C PHE A 62 -10.98 1.32 -1.64
N LEU A 63 -12.06 2.09 -1.81
CA LEU A 63 -12.06 3.24 -2.72
C LEU A 63 -11.13 4.34 -2.23
N SER A 64 -11.06 4.58 -0.92
CA SER A 64 -10.10 5.53 -0.34
C SER A 64 -8.66 5.10 -0.57
N LEU A 65 -8.35 3.81 -0.42
CA LEU A 65 -7.01 3.26 -0.67
C LEU A 65 -6.63 3.34 -2.15
N MET A 66 -7.54 2.96 -3.05
CA MET A 66 -7.29 3.09 -4.49
C MET A 66 -7.05 4.55 -4.89
N ARG A 67 -7.89 5.50 -4.44
CA ARG A 67 -7.70 6.92 -4.73
C ARG A 67 -6.42 7.50 -4.14
N ALA A 68 -5.97 6.99 -3.00
CA ALA A 68 -4.70 7.39 -2.40
C ALA A 68 -3.52 6.97 -3.29
N LYS A 69 -3.59 5.79 -3.91
CA LYS A 69 -2.46 5.21 -4.67
C LYS A 69 -2.51 5.51 -6.16
N PHE A 70 -3.66 5.91 -6.69
CA PHE A 70 -3.85 6.27 -8.09
C PHE A 70 -4.33 7.70 -8.23
N ALA A 71 -3.50 8.55 -8.83
CA ALA A 71 -3.83 9.95 -9.11
C ALA A 71 -4.84 10.11 -10.26
N ASP A 72 -4.96 9.10 -11.12
CA ASP A 72 -5.76 9.17 -12.35
C ASP A 72 -7.05 8.34 -12.26
N ALA A 73 -8.18 8.97 -12.59
CA ALA A 73 -9.50 8.36 -12.54
C ALA A 73 -9.72 7.33 -13.66
N SER A 74 -9.04 7.45 -14.81
CA SER A 74 -9.04 6.39 -15.83
C SER A 74 -8.33 5.16 -15.30
N THR A 75 -7.14 5.32 -14.70
CA THR A 75 -6.41 4.22 -14.05
C THR A 75 -7.29 3.52 -13.02
N LEU A 76 -8.01 4.25 -12.15
CA LEU A 76 -8.96 3.65 -11.19
C LEU A 76 -10.07 2.83 -11.85
N ARG A 77 -10.65 3.34 -12.93
CA ARG A 77 -11.67 2.64 -13.71
C ARG A 77 -11.08 1.40 -14.37
N ASP A 78 -9.90 1.53 -14.96
CA ASP A 78 -9.18 0.46 -15.63
C ASP A 78 -8.65 -0.57 -14.63
N ILE A 79 -8.52 -0.26 -13.34
CA ILE A 79 -8.21 -1.26 -12.29
C ILE A 79 -9.46 -1.98 -11.83
N ALA A 80 -10.57 -1.24 -11.72
CA ALA A 80 -11.86 -1.80 -11.40
C ALA A 80 -12.36 -2.71 -12.55
N VAL A 81 -12.00 -2.41 -13.80
CA VAL A 81 -12.51 -3.07 -15.01
C VAL A 81 -11.46 -3.96 -15.70
N GLU A 82 -10.18 -3.57 -15.70
CA GLU A 82 -9.06 -4.24 -16.35
C GLU A 82 -7.85 -4.49 -15.41
N ARG A 83 -6.82 -5.16 -15.93
CA ARG A 83 -5.76 -5.83 -15.16
C ARG A 83 -4.41 -5.16 -15.41
N LYS A 84 -3.87 -4.40 -14.44
CA LYS A 84 -2.44 -4.34 -14.02
C LYS A 84 -2.06 -3.02 -13.34
N ILE A 85 -1.42 -3.12 -12.17
CA ILE A 85 -0.63 -2.07 -11.52
C ILE A 85 0.59 -2.75 -10.91
N ILE A 86 1.81 -2.39 -11.31
CA ILE A 86 3.05 -2.88 -10.69
C ILE A 86 4.09 -1.77 -10.73
N ASP A 87 4.81 -1.50 -9.64
CA ASP A 87 5.90 -0.52 -9.65
C ASP A 87 7.12 -1.07 -10.40
N ALA A 88 7.34 -2.38 -10.31
CA ALA A 88 8.36 -3.09 -11.07
C ALA A 88 7.91 -4.50 -11.45
N ALA A 89 8.28 -4.91 -12.66
CA ALA A 89 8.00 -6.22 -13.22
C ALA A 89 9.30 -7.03 -13.34
N VAL A 90 9.38 -8.21 -12.71
CA VAL A 90 10.57 -9.08 -12.79
C VAL A 90 10.24 -10.51 -13.22
N GLU A 91 11.21 -11.23 -13.75
CA GLU A 91 10.94 -12.44 -14.55
C GLU A 91 10.49 -13.66 -13.73
N THR A 92 11.06 -13.85 -12.53
CA THR A 92 10.81 -15.03 -11.68
C THR A 92 10.30 -14.65 -10.27
N PRO A 93 9.60 -15.56 -9.57
CA PRO A 93 9.27 -15.41 -8.15
C PRO A 93 10.49 -15.09 -7.28
N GLU A 94 11.58 -15.80 -7.51
CA GLU A 94 12.85 -15.65 -6.78
C GLU A 94 13.43 -14.25 -7.02
N ALA A 95 13.45 -13.80 -8.28
CA ALA A 95 13.87 -12.45 -8.63
C ALA A 95 12.94 -11.37 -8.05
N THR A 96 11.65 -11.67 -7.84
CA THR A 96 10.69 -10.75 -7.18
C THR A 96 11.07 -10.52 -5.73
N LEU A 97 11.38 -11.60 -5.03
CA LEU A 97 11.84 -11.52 -3.65
C LEU A 97 13.20 -10.83 -3.55
N GLU A 98 14.17 -11.20 -4.40
CA GLU A 98 15.50 -10.59 -4.43
C GLU A 98 15.43 -9.08 -4.70
N ALA A 99 14.60 -8.65 -5.67
CA ALA A 99 14.42 -7.23 -5.98
C ALA A 99 13.81 -6.46 -4.80
N ALA A 100 12.81 -7.04 -4.12
CA ALA A 100 12.21 -6.46 -2.93
C ALA A 100 13.23 -6.35 -1.77
N ILE A 101 14.02 -7.41 -1.52
CA ILE A 101 15.08 -7.40 -0.51
C ILE A 101 16.12 -6.33 -0.83
N ARG A 102 16.59 -6.27 -2.08
CA ARG A 102 17.58 -5.27 -2.50
C ARG A 102 17.08 -3.84 -2.31
N MET A 103 15.81 -3.57 -2.63
CA MET A 103 15.21 -2.26 -2.33
C MET A 103 15.13 -2.02 -0.82
N GLY A 104 14.77 -3.04 -0.04
CA GLY A 104 14.79 -2.98 1.43
C GLY A 104 16.16 -2.60 1.98
N GLU A 105 17.24 -3.23 1.49
CA GLU A 105 18.62 -2.92 1.86
C GLU A 105 19.01 -1.48 1.48
N GLN A 106 18.60 -1.02 0.30
CA GLN A 106 18.83 0.37 -0.13
C GLN A 106 18.12 1.38 0.78
N LEU A 107 16.87 1.08 1.19
CA LEU A 107 16.11 1.92 2.11
C LEU A 107 16.69 1.89 3.53
N ALA A 108 17.14 0.72 4.00
CA ALA A 108 17.81 0.56 5.29
C ALA A 108 19.17 1.28 5.36
N GLY A 109 19.88 1.38 4.23
CA GLY A 109 21.12 2.15 4.13
C GLY A 109 20.93 3.67 4.21
N ARG A 110 19.68 4.17 4.15
CA ARG A 110 19.37 5.60 4.30
C ARG A 110 19.15 5.93 5.77
N LYS A 111 19.58 7.12 6.19
CA LYS A 111 19.25 7.69 7.51
C LYS A 111 17.82 8.24 7.51
N LEU A 112 16.83 7.35 7.49
CA LEU A 112 15.42 7.70 7.58
C LEU A 112 15.02 7.82 9.05
N GLU A 113 14.52 8.98 9.45
CA GLU A 113 13.85 9.15 10.74
C GLU A 113 12.46 8.52 10.65
N GLY A 114 12.31 7.33 11.21
CA GLY A 114 11.12 6.50 10.98
C GLY A 114 9.80 7.15 11.39
N MET A 115 9.82 7.90 12.50
CA MET A 115 8.65 8.64 12.97
C MET A 115 8.28 9.79 12.02
N VAL A 116 9.26 10.49 11.45
CA VAL A 116 9.02 11.53 10.44
C VAL A 116 8.44 10.90 9.18
N TYR A 117 8.95 9.73 8.77
CA TYR A 117 8.43 9.01 7.61
C TYR A 117 6.98 8.57 7.79
N ALA A 118 6.61 8.00 8.95
CA ALA A 118 5.22 7.68 9.27
C ALA A 118 4.32 8.93 9.24
N SER A 119 4.78 10.04 9.83
CA SER A 119 4.04 11.32 9.83
C SER A 119 3.78 11.83 8.41
N ILE A 120 4.81 11.84 7.55
CA ILE A 120 4.68 12.22 6.14
C ILE A 120 3.67 11.32 5.42
N ARG A 121 3.74 9.99 5.65
CA ARG A 121 2.83 9.04 4.99
C ARG A 121 1.38 9.26 5.42
N ILE A 122 1.13 9.45 6.72
CA ILE A 122 -0.20 9.73 7.25
C ILE A 122 -0.74 11.05 6.68
N GLY A 123 0.08 12.10 6.67
CA GLY A 123 -0.27 13.41 6.11
C GLY A 123 -0.50 13.40 4.60
N ALA A 124 0.15 12.50 3.85
CA ALA A 124 -0.05 12.37 2.41
C ALA A 124 -1.41 11.74 2.05
N PHE A 125 -2.00 10.93 2.94
CA PHE A 125 -3.22 10.17 2.66
C PHE A 125 -4.28 10.30 3.77
N PRO A 126 -4.76 11.53 4.06
CA PRO A 126 -5.66 11.77 5.20
C PRO A 126 -7.02 11.07 5.04
N GLU A 127 -7.57 11.00 3.83
CA GLU A 127 -8.84 10.31 3.57
C GLU A 127 -8.76 8.80 3.78
N LEU A 128 -7.62 8.21 3.42
CA LEU A 128 -7.37 6.79 3.67
C LEU A 128 -7.27 6.55 5.18
N CYS A 129 -6.50 7.37 5.90
CA CYS A 129 -6.35 7.28 7.35
C CYS A 129 -7.70 7.34 8.06
N ARG A 130 -8.56 8.31 7.69
CA ARG A 130 -9.94 8.39 8.21
C ARG A 130 -10.76 7.16 7.89
N ALA A 131 -10.69 6.67 6.65
CA ALA A 131 -11.46 5.51 6.20
C ALA A 131 -11.07 4.21 6.91
N VAL A 132 -9.84 4.11 7.42
CA VAL A 132 -9.38 2.95 8.19
C VAL A 132 -9.45 3.13 9.71
N GLY A 133 -9.96 4.27 10.18
CA GLY A 133 -10.09 4.59 11.61
C GLY A 133 -8.79 5.05 12.27
N LEU A 134 -7.78 5.43 11.49
CA LEU A 134 -6.58 6.08 12.00
C LEU A 134 -6.93 7.54 12.34
N VAL A 135 -7.24 7.79 13.60
CA VAL A 135 -7.58 9.12 14.09
C VAL A 135 -6.31 9.97 14.12
N VAL A 136 -6.17 10.87 13.15
CA VAL A 136 -5.15 11.90 13.15
C VAL A 136 -5.66 13.03 14.04
N GLU A 137 -5.69 12.80 15.36
CA GLU A 137 -5.92 13.89 16.30
C GLU A 137 -4.59 14.62 16.51
N ASP A 138 -4.56 15.84 15.98
CA ASP A 138 -3.43 16.77 15.80
C ASP A 138 -2.61 17.06 17.08
N GLU A 139 -2.93 16.51 18.25
CA GLU A 139 -2.15 16.75 19.47
C GLU A 139 -1.39 15.53 20.00
N GLU A 140 -1.99 14.34 20.06
CA GLU A 140 -1.31 13.18 20.68
C GLU A 140 -0.27 12.56 19.75
N MET A 141 -0.59 12.44 18.46
CA MET A 141 0.40 12.03 17.46
C MET A 141 1.53 13.06 17.35
N ILE A 142 1.21 14.36 17.35
CA ILE A 142 2.22 15.44 17.36
C ILE A 142 3.07 15.38 18.64
N LYS A 143 2.48 15.12 19.82
CA LYS A 143 3.22 14.90 21.07
C LYS A 143 4.13 13.66 20.98
N MET A 144 3.67 12.57 20.37
CA MET A 144 4.46 11.35 20.16
C MET A 144 5.62 11.57 19.18
N PHE A 145 5.42 12.42 18.16
CA PHE A 145 6.47 12.85 17.22
C PHE A 145 7.47 13.83 17.85
N ASN A 146 7.03 14.69 18.78
CA ASN A 146 7.87 15.70 19.44
C ASN A 146 8.62 15.19 20.67
N ALA A 147 8.22 14.07 21.28
CA ALA A 147 8.83 13.53 22.51
C ALA A 147 10.23 12.91 22.33
N LYS A 148 10.79 12.90 21.11
CA LYS A 148 12.12 12.36 20.79
C LYS A 148 13.05 13.30 20.01
N LEU A 149 12.72 14.61 19.94
CA LEU A 149 13.65 15.66 19.51
C LEU A 149 14.36 16.28 20.72
#